data_AF-A0A7V2QC54-F1
#
_entry.id   AF-A0A7V2QC54-F1
#
_cell.length_a   1.000
_cell.length_b   1.000
_cell.length_c   1.000
_cell.angle_alpha   90.00
_cell.angle_beta   90.00
_cell.angle_gamma   90.00
#
_symmetry.space_group_name_H-M   'P 1'
#
loop_
_entity.id
_entity.type
_entity.pdbx_description
1 polymer ?
#
loop_
_entity_poly.entity_id
_entity_poly.type
_entity_poly.pdbx_seq_one_letter_code
_entity_poly.pdbx_strand_id
1 'polypeptide(L)'
;MTRIKQLPRRQRVRKALLFVSLLLFPVTLYYFSPVTIVESAAQGIVNASFIVFGLMFVAALFVGRLWCGWACPAGGLQEFGSVINNKPARGNWIKWAIWIPWICIIAVLVARASGYHAIDPFYHLEGGVTLA
;
A
#
# COMPACT_ATOMS: atom_id res chain seq x y z
N MET A 1 17.22 17.08 -35.13
CA MET A 1 16.95 15.69 -34.69
C MET A 1 17.26 15.56 -33.20
N THR A 2 16.25 15.61 -32.35
CA THR A 2 16.37 15.33 -30.91
C THR A 2 16.64 13.84 -30.75
N ARG A 3 17.89 13.48 -30.41
CA ARG A 3 18.30 12.09 -30.19
C ARG A 3 17.67 11.62 -28.88
N ILE A 4 16.56 10.89 -28.95
CA ILE A 4 15.91 10.29 -27.77
C ILE A 4 16.86 9.21 -27.24
N LYS A 5 17.67 9.54 -26.21
CA LYS A 5 18.50 8.55 -25.53
C LYS A 5 17.60 7.59 -24.77
N GLN A 6 17.69 6.32 -25.12
CA GLN A 6 16.96 5.28 -24.40
C GLN A 6 17.50 5.13 -22.97
N LEU A 7 16.59 5.03 -22.00
CA LEU A 7 16.93 4.78 -20.60
C LEU A 7 17.60 3.39 -20.46
N PRO A 8 18.53 3.22 -19.50
CA PRO A 8 19.20 1.95 -19.24
C PRO A 8 18.18 0.85 -18.89
N ARG A 9 18.46 -0.40 -19.27
CA ARG A 9 17.54 -1.55 -19.13
C ARG A 9 16.90 -1.64 -17.74
N ARG A 10 17.69 -1.44 -16.67
CA ARG A 10 17.21 -1.49 -15.27
C ARG A 10 16.09 -0.49 -14.98
N GLN A 11 16.23 0.76 -15.45
CA GLN A 11 15.24 1.82 -15.21
C GLN A 11 13.97 1.63 -16.03
N ARG A 12 14.09 1.05 -17.23
CA ARG A 12 12.94 0.69 -18.06
C ARG A 12 12.09 -0.41 -17.42
N VAL A 13 12.73 -1.45 -16.89
CA VAL A 13 12.04 -2.53 -16.18
C VAL A 13 11.34 -1.99 -14.93
N ARG A 14 12.01 -1.13 -14.14
CA ARG A 14 11.38 -0.49 -12.98
C ARG A 14 10.13 0.31 -13.37
N LYS A 15 10.23 1.17 -14.40
CA LYS A 15 9.09 1.98 -14.87
C LYS A 15 7.95 1.12 -15.41
N ALA A 16 8.26 0.04 -16.12
CA ALA A 16 7.26 -0.89 -16.62
C ALA A 16 6.53 -1.59 -15.46
N LEU A 17 7.24 -2.08 -14.45
CA LEU A 17 6.65 -2.72 -13.28
C LEU A 17 5.76 -1.75 -12.48
N LEU A 18 6.21 -0.51 -12.29
CA LEU A 18 5.41 0.53 -11.64
C LEU A 18 4.14 0.89 -12.43
N PHE A 19 4.23 0.93 -13.77
CA PHE A 19 3.07 1.16 -14.62
C PHE A 19 2.07 0.01 -14.56
N VAL A 20 2.55 -1.23 -14.61
CA VAL A 20 1.71 -2.43 -14.42
C VAL A 20 1.05 -2.40 -13.05
N SER A 21 1.79 -2.07 -11.99
CA SER A 21 1.25 -1.96 -10.63
C SER A 21 0.17 -0.88 -10.51
N LEU A 22 0.36 0.27 -11.18
CA LEU A 22 -0.65 1.33 -11.27
C LEU A 22 -1.91 0.86 -12.01
N LEU A 23 -1.76 0.02 -13.03
CA LEU A 23 -2.88 -0.53 -13.79
C LEU A 23 -3.64 -1.63 -13.02
N LEU A 24 -2.94 -2.36 -12.14
CA LEU A 24 -3.51 -3.29 -11.16
C LEU A 24 -4.04 -2.60 -9.88
N PHE A 25 -3.86 -1.28 -9.75
CA PHE A 25 -4.38 -0.51 -8.61
C PHE A 25 -5.87 -0.74 -8.31
N PRO A 26 -6.82 -0.75 -9.26
CA PRO A 26 -8.23 -1.03 -8.99
C PRO A 26 -8.48 -2.39 -8.33
N VAL A 27 -7.65 -3.39 -8.63
CA VAL A 27 -7.76 -4.73 -8.05
C VAL A 27 -7.13 -4.79 -6.65
N THR A 28 -6.03 -4.08 -6.45
CA THR A 28 -5.26 -4.11 -5.19
C THR A 28 -5.74 -3.09 -4.15
N LEU A 29 -6.59 -2.13 -4.54
CA LEU A 29 -7.07 -1.03 -3.70
C LEU A 29 -7.73 -1.50 -2.40
N TYR A 30 -8.53 -2.57 -2.44
CA TYR A 30 -9.17 -3.13 -1.24
C TYR A 30 -8.15 -3.68 -0.23
N TYR A 31 -7.11 -4.36 -0.72
CA TYR A 31 -6.03 -4.89 0.11
C TYR A 31 -5.20 -3.79 0.75
N PHE A 32 -5.12 -2.62 0.12
CA PHE A 32 -4.45 -1.42 0.67
C PHE A 32 -5.38 -0.47 1.42
N SER A 33 -6.68 -0.78 1.54
CA SER A 33 -7.65 0.11 2.16
C SER A 33 -7.48 0.12 3.68
N PRO A 34 -7.23 1.26 4.32
CA PRO A 34 -7.17 1.35 5.78
C PRO A 34 -8.53 1.13 6.45
N VAL A 35 -9.64 1.33 5.70
CA VAL A 35 -11.01 1.24 6.21
C VAL A 35 -11.38 -0.21 6.53
N THR A 36 -11.02 -1.15 5.66
CA THR A 36 -11.32 -2.58 5.87
C THR A 36 -10.57 -3.15 7.08
N ILE A 37 -9.40 -2.59 7.41
CA ILE A 37 -8.65 -2.93 8.63
C ILE A 37 -9.35 -2.37 9.87
N VAL A 38 -9.86 -1.15 9.82
CA VAL A 38 -10.57 -0.51 10.94
C VAL A 38 -11.87 -1.24 11.25
N GLU A 39 -12.65 -1.60 10.23
CA GLU A 39 -13.92 -2.32 10.39
C GLU A 39 -13.71 -3.76 10.89
N SER A 40 -12.75 -4.49 10.32
CA SER A 40 -12.42 -5.84 10.79
C SER A 40 -11.84 -5.84 12.21
N ALA A 41 -11.01 -4.85 12.56
CA ALA A 41 -10.49 -4.67 13.92
C ALA A 41 -11.60 -4.38 14.94
N ALA A 42 -12.65 -3.64 14.57
CA ALA A 42 -13.80 -3.39 15.43
C ALA A 42 -14.59 -4.67 15.76
N GLN A 43 -14.51 -5.68 14.91
CA GLN A 43 -15.16 -6.98 15.10
C GLN A 43 -14.21 -8.06 15.64
N GLY A 44 -12.94 -7.72 15.88
CA GLY A 44 -11.93 -8.68 16.31
C GLY A 44 -11.58 -9.73 15.25
N ILE A 45 -11.70 -9.39 13.96
CA ILE A 45 -11.42 -10.31 12.85
C ILE A 45 -10.11 -9.92 12.17
N VAL A 46 -9.25 -10.90 11.88
CA VAL A 46 -8.05 -10.70 11.04
C VAL A 46 -8.43 -10.86 9.57
N ASN A 47 -8.37 -9.76 8.81
CA ASN A 47 -8.63 -9.73 7.36
C ASN A 47 -7.33 -9.88 6.54
N ALA A 48 -7.45 -10.28 5.27
CA ALA A 48 -6.35 -10.35 4.31
C ALA A 48 -5.58 -9.03 4.17
N SER A 49 -6.25 -7.87 4.21
CA SER A 49 -5.58 -6.56 4.19
C SER A 49 -4.60 -6.38 5.35
N PHE A 50 -4.96 -6.82 6.56
CA PHE A 50 -4.09 -6.77 7.73
C PHE A 50 -2.86 -7.67 7.56
N ILE A 51 -3.06 -8.87 6.99
CA ILE A 51 -1.97 -9.80 6.66
C ILE A 51 -1.04 -9.20 5.62
N VAL A 52 -1.57 -8.61 4.55
CA VAL A 52 -0.77 -7.97 3.49
C VAL A 52 0.04 -6.80 4.04
N PHE A 53 -0.55 -5.92 4.86
CA PHE A 53 0.17 -4.83 5.51
C PHE A 53 1.23 -5.33 6.50
N GLY A 54 0.92 -6.35 7.29
CA GLY A 54 1.86 -6.98 8.21
C GLY A 54 3.04 -7.62 7.46
N LEU A 55 2.76 -8.35 6.40
CA LEU A 55 3.79 -8.99 5.57
C LEU A 55 4.62 -7.96 4.81
N MET A 56 4.02 -6.88 4.32
CA MET A 56 4.75 -5.74 3.78
C MET A 56 5.65 -5.09 4.82
N PHE A 57 5.18 -4.93 6.06
CA PHE A 57 5.97 -4.34 7.13
C PHE A 57 7.18 -5.22 7.47
N VAL A 58 6.99 -6.54 7.55
CA VAL A 58 8.07 -7.52 7.73
C VAL A 58 9.02 -7.50 6.53
N ALA A 59 8.50 -7.55 5.30
CA ALA A 59 9.31 -7.48 4.09
C ALA A 59 10.10 -6.16 4.01
N ALA A 60 9.55 -5.04 4.49
CA ALA A 60 10.22 -3.76 4.54
C ALA A 60 11.39 -3.74 5.55
N LEU A 61 11.37 -4.56 6.60
CA LEU A 61 12.52 -4.70 7.51
C LEU A 61 13.73 -5.35 6.80
N PHE A 62 13.50 -6.32 5.92
CA PHE A 62 14.57 -7.02 5.20
C PHE A 62 14.97 -6.33 3.89
N VAL A 63 13.98 -5.89 3.10
CA VAL A 63 14.15 -5.41 1.72
C VAL A 63 13.94 -3.89 1.62
N GLY A 64 13.57 -3.22 2.71
CA GLY A 64 13.43 -1.76 2.75
C GLY A 64 12.34 -1.22 1.83
N ARG A 65 12.69 -0.19 1.06
CA ARG A 65 11.78 0.50 0.11
C ARG A 65 11.67 -0.14 -1.26
N LEU A 66 12.19 -1.36 -1.43
CA LEU A 66 12.21 -2.02 -2.75
C LEU A 66 10.78 -2.28 -3.24
N TRP A 67 9.87 -2.61 -2.34
CA TRP A 67 8.45 -2.77 -2.64
C TRP A 67 7.81 -1.47 -3.16
N CYS A 68 8.02 -0.37 -2.42
CA CYS A 68 7.51 0.95 -2.82
C CYS A 68 8.12 1.46 -4.14
N GLY A 69 9.36 1.08 -4.47
CA GLY A 69 10.04 1.50 -5.69
C GLY A 69 9.81 0.64 -6.92
N TRP A 70 9.24 -0.56 -6.78
CA TRP A 70 9.11 -1.53 -7.88
C TRP A 70 7.70 -2.10 -8.06
N ALA A 71 6.92 -2.25 -7.00
CA ALA A 71 5.62 -2.93 -7.02
C ALA A 71 4.46 -2.07 -6.49
N CYS A 72 4.73 -0.91 -5.90
CA CYS A 72 3.69 -0.07 -5.31
C CYS A 72 3.06 0.86 -6.35
N PRO A 73 1.72 0.88 -6.50
CA PRO A 73 1.02 1.79 -7.40
C PRO A 73 1.26 3.27 -7.05
N ALA A 74 1.38 3.62 -5.76
CA ALA A 74 1.71 4.97 -5.33
C ALA A 74 3.13 5.41 -5.75
N GLY A 75 4.09 4.48 -5.79
CA GLY A 75 5.43 4.72 -6.33
C GLY A 75 5.41 4.98 -7.83
N GLY A 76 4.52 4.29 -8.57
CA GLY A 76 4.26 4.56 -9.97
C GLY A 76 3.69 5.95 -10.18
N LEU A 77 2.66 6.32 -9.40
CA LEU A 77 2.05 7.65 -9.44
C LEU A 77 3.09 8.76 -9.17
N GLN A 78 3.98 8.55 -8.20
CA GLN A 78 5.07 9.48 -7.90
C GLN A 78 6.08 9.59 -9.05
N GLU A 79 6.43 8.47 -9.70
CA GLU A 79 7.34 8.47 -10.84
C GLU A 79 6.75 9.21 -12.05
N PHE A 80 5.45 9.05 -12.34
CA PHE A 80 4.76 9.83 -13.38
C PHE A 80 4.55 11.29 -12.96
N GLY A 81 4.17 11.54 -11.72
CA GLY A 81 4.00 12.89 -11.16
C GLY A 81 5.31 13.68 -11.10
N SER A 82 6.47 13.01 -11.06
CA SER A 82 7.78 13.66 -11.08
C SER A 82 8.05 14.44 -12.37
N VAL A 83 7.35 14.13 -13.47
CA VAL A 83 7.38 14.90 -14.73
C VAL A 83 6.71 16.27 -14.55
N ILE A 84 5.70 16.35 -13.68
CA ILE A 84 4.94 17.58 -13.39
C ILE A 84 5.64 18.39 -12.29
N ASN A 85 6.05 17.73 -11.20
CA ASN A 85 6.75 18.36 -10.09
C ASN A 85 7.87 17.45 -9.59
N ASN A 86 9.09 17.86 -9.91
CA ASN A 86 10.36 17.24 -9.56
C ASN A 86 10.99 17.86 -8.30
N LYS A 87 10.28 18.75 -7.59
CA LYS A 87 10.78 19.28 -6.31
C LYS A 87 10.73 18.19 -5.23
N PRO A 88 11.82 17.95 -4.50
CA PRO A 88 11.81 16.98 -3.41
C PRO A 88 10.87 17.47 -2.29
N ALA A 89 9.91 16.63 -1.92
CA ALA A 89 9.01 16.94 -0.81
C ALA A 89 9.80 16.99 0.52
N ARG A 90 9.86 18.16 1.14
CA ARG A 90 10.40 18.35 2.50
C ARG A 90 9.24 18.20 3.49
N GLY A 91 9.04 17.00 4.01
CA GLY A 91 7.85 16.68 4.82
C GLY A 91 7.93 15.36 5.56
N ASN A 92 9.11 15.01 6.08
CA ASN A 92 9.33 13.70 6.72
C ASN A 92 8.53 13.51 8.03
N TRP A 93 7.89 14.56 8.56
CA TRP A 93 7.05 14.52 9.76
C TRP A 93 5.58 14.15 9.44
N ILE A 94 5.10 14.47 8.23
CA ILE A 94 3.72 14.22 7.79
C ILE A 94 3.40 12.72 7.82
N LYS A 95 4.37 11.87 7.50
CA LYS A 95 4.19 10.41 7.58
C LYS A 95 3.80 9.97 9.00
N TRP A 96 4.39 10.59 10.03
CA TRP A 96 4.10 10.29 11.43
C TRP A 96 2.75 10.88 11.85
N ALA A 97 2.40 12.07 11.36
CA ALA A 97 1.09 12.66 11.59
C ALA A 97 -0.07 11.81 11.04
N ILE A 98 0.17 11.03 9.99
CA ILE A 98 -0.83 10.09 9.44
C ILE A 98 -0.76 8.72 10.13
N TRP A 99 0.44 8.19 10.35
CA TRP A 99 0.62 6.85 10.95
C TRP A 99 0.20 6.79 12.43
N ILE A 100 0.52 7.82 13.23
CA ILE A 100 0.23 7.81 14.68
C ILE A 100 -1.29 7.71 14.93
N PRO A 101 -2.15 8.59 14.38
CA PRO A 101 -3.59 8.46 14.58
C PRO A 101 -4.13 7.12 14.04
N TRP A 102 -3.64 6.67 12.89
CA TRP A 102 -4.10 5.42 12.29
C TRP A 102 -3.80 4.19 13.16
N ILE A 103 -2.56 4.06 13.66
CA ILE A 103 -2.18 2.98 14.57
C ILE A 103 -2.93 3.11 15.89
N CYS A 104 -3.08 4.32 16.43
CA CYS A 104 -3.83 4.55 17.66
C CYS A 104 -5.30 4.11 17.51
N ILE A 105 -5.95 4.41 16.37
CA ILE A 105 -7.32 3.97 16.10
C ILE A 105 -7.41 2.44 16.09
N ILE A 106 -6.50 1.75 15.38
CA ILE A 106 -6.47 0.29 15.35
C ILE A 106 -6.28 -0.29 16.76
N ALA A 107 -5.33 0.25 17.53
CA ALA A 107 -5.05 -0.21 18.90
C ALA A 107 -6.26 -0.05 19.84
N VAL A 108 -6.96 1.09 19.77
CA VAL A 108 -8.17 1.35 20.56
C VAL A 108 -9.31 0.41 20.18
N LEU A 109 -9.51 0.15 18.89
CA LEU A 109 -10.56 -0.75 18.42
C LEU A 109 -10.30 -2.20 18.84
N VAL A 110 -9.06 -2.68 18.72
CA VAL A 110 -8.68 -4.02 19.19
C VAL A 110 -8.83 -4.15 20.71
N ALA A 111 -8.45 -3.13 21.46
CA ALA A 111 -8.63 -3.11 22.92
C ALA A 111 -10.11 -3.16 23.32
N ARG A 112 -10.99 -2.49 22.56
CA ARG A 112 -12.45 -2.57 22.76
C ARG A 112 -13.05 -3.91 22.32
N ALA A 113 -12.50 -4.53 21.29
CA ALA A 113 -12.93 -5.83 20.77
C ALA A 113 -12.44 -7.02 21.62
N SER A 114 -11.71 -6.79 22.72
CA SER A 114 -11.11 -7.82 23.59
C SER A 114 -10.10 -8.74 22.88
N GLY A 115 -9.53 -8.28 21.76
CA GLY A 115 -8.57 -9.04 20.94
C GLY A 115 -9.14 -9.54 19.61
N TYR A 116 -8.34 -10.35 18.91
CA TYR A 116 -8.73 -10.99 17.67
C TYR A 116 -9.29 -12.39 17.95
N HIS A 117 -10.56 -12.60 17.66
CA HIS A 117 -11.30 -13.83 17.97
C HIS A 117 -11.57 -14.70 16.74
N ALA A 118 -11.40 -14.16 15.52
CA ALA A 118 -11.56 -14.93 14.29
C ALA A 118 -10.58 -14.47 13.19
N ILE A 119 -10.28 -15.37 12.26
CA ILE A 119 -9.49 -15.08 11.06
C ILE A 119 -10.42 -15.32 9.87
N ASP A 120 -10.85 -14.24 9.22
CA ASP A 120 -11.63 -14.32 7.99
C ASP A 120 -10.92 -13.49 6.90
N PRO A 121 -10.12 -14.15 6.05
CA PRO A 121 -9.40 -13.49 4.96
C PRO A 121 -10.32 -12.86 3.91
N PHE A 122 -11.61 -13.18 3.88
CA PHE A 122 -12.57 -12.73 2.88
C PHE A 122 -13.58 -11.73 3.42
N TYR A 123 -13.33 -11.15 4.60
CA TYR A 123 -14.20 -10.14 5.19
C TYR A 123 -14.34 -8.92 4.24
N HIS A 124 -15.56 -8.67 3.73
CA HIS A 124 -15.93 -7.74 2.65
C HIS A 124 -15.47 -8.06 1.20
N LEU A 125 -14.92 -9.25 0.92
CA LEU A 125 -14.72 -9.74 -0.45
C LEU A 125 -15.83 -10.73 -0.84
N GLU A 126 -17.02 -10.23 -1.17
CA GLU A 126 -18.02 -11.05 -1.88
C GLU A 126 -17.47 -11.38 -3.29
N GLY A 127 -16.83 -12.55 -3.45
CA GLY A 127 -16.32 -13.05 -4.73
C GLY A 127 -14.80 -13.04 -4.92
N GLY A 128 -14.00 -12.63 -3.92
CA GLY A 128 -12.53 -12.70 -3.98
C GLY A 128 -11.85 -11.71 -4.94
N VAL A 129 -12.62 -10.85 -5.61
CA VAL A 129 -12.16 -9.79 -6.52
C VAL A 129 -12.91 -8.50 -6.18
N THR A 130 -12.26 -7.34 -6.31
CA THR A 130 -12.88 -6.01 -6.12
C THR A 130 -13.89 -5.63 -7.20
N LEU A 131 -14.25 -6.59 -8.05
CA LEU A 131 -15.18 -6.47 -9.17
C LEU A 131 -16.44 -7.26 -8.81
N ALA A 132 -17.30 -6.64 -8.02
CA ALA A 132 -18.72 -6.97 -7.96
C ALA A 132 -19.49 -5.97 -8.84
#